data_AF-U3C598-F1
#
_entry.id   AF-U3C598-F1
#
_cell.length_a   1.000
_cell.length_b   1.000
_cell.length_c   1.000
_cell.angle_alpha   90.00
_cell.angle_beta   90.00
_cell.angle_gamma   90.00
#
_symmetry.space_group_name_H-M   'P 1'
#
loop_
_entity.id
_entity.type
_entity.pdbx_description
1 polymer ?
#
loop_
_entity_poly.entity_id
_entity_poly.type
_entity_poly.pdbx_seq_one_letter_code
_entity_poly.pdbx_strand_id
1 'polypeptide(L)'
;MSLFSSTLSSGVSHLVDSIGNAIDSLITSDEEKGQLKIELEKELNGFKVAQLNALAKKDEEVSTRHQNDMKSDSWLSKNIRPLSVAFLTISTMVLAYLTIFILSPEHIDIITPWLDLLKTLLITIYAFYFGSRGIEKVQSIRSTK
;
A
#
# COMPACT_ATOMS: atom_id res chain seq x y z
N MET A 1 1.15 -0.04 0.53
CA MET A 1 -0.32 -0.10 0.66
C MET A 1 -1.07 1.00 -0.10
N SER A 2 -0.45 2.12 -0.48
CA SER A 2 -1.10 3.16 -1.31
C SER A 2 -1.47 2.69 -2.73
N LEU A 3 -0.59 1.97 -3.42
CA LEU A 3 -0.79 1.53 -4.81
C LEU A 3 -2.01 0.61 -5.03
N PHE A 4 -2.26 -0.32 -4.10
CA PHE A 4 -3.41 -1.22 -4.19
C PHE A 4 -4.71 -0.52 -3.80
N SER A 5 -4.65 0.37 -2.80
CA SER A 5 -5.79 1.20 -2.42
C SER A 5 -6.17 2.19 -3.52
N SER A 6 -5.20 2.77 -4.24
CA SER A 6 -5.45 3.75 -5.30
C SER A 6 -5.97 3.12 -6.58
N THR A 7 -5.48 1.93 -6.95
CA THR A 7 -5.98 1.16 -8.11
C THR A 7 -7.36 0.56 -7.85
N LEU A 8 -7.63 0.14 -6.62
CA LEU A 8 -8.95 -0.35 -6.24
C LEU A 8 -9.96 0.80 -6.07
N SER A 9 -9.54 1.96 -5.54
CA SER A 9 -10.41 3.14 -5.45
C SER A 9 -10.75 3.71 -6.83
N SER A 10 -9.80 3.70 -7.78
CA SER A 10 -10.10 4.08 -9.17
C SER A 10 -11.09 3.11 -9.81
N GLY A 11 -10.95 1.81 -9.56
CA GLY A 11 -11.89 0.78 -10.03
C GLY A 11 -13.32 0.99 -9.50
N VAL A 12 -13.47 1.32 -8.22
CA VAL A 12 -14.78 1.62 -7.62
C VAL A 12 -15.37 2.92 -8.18
N SER A 13 -14.57 3.97 -8.39
CA SER A 13 -15.04 5.23 -9.01
C SER A 13 -15.63 4.99 -10.40
N HIS A 14 -14.96 4.20 -11.24
CA HIS A 14 -15.45 3.88 -12.58
C HIS A 14 -16.75 3.08 -12.57
N LEU A 15 -16.96 2.20 -11.58
CA LEU A 15 -18.22 1.49 -11.40
C LEU A 15 -19.35 2.45 -11.01
N VAL A 16 -19.09 3.40 -10.11
CA VAL A 16 -20.05 4.42 -9.72
C VAL A 16 -20.44 5.31 -10.90
N ASP A 17 -19.45 5.75 -11.68
CA ASP A 17 -19.69 6.56 -12.87
C ASP A 17 -20.47 5.79 -13.95
N SER A 18 -20.16 4.50 -14.13
CA SER A 18 -20.88 3.64 -15.09
C SER A 18 -22.32 3.37 -14.67
N ILE A 19 -22.56 3.16 -13.37
CA ILE A 19 -23.91 2.98 -12.82
C ILE A 19 -24.69 4.30 -12.90
N GLY A 20 -24.05 5.44 -12.58
CA GLY A 20 -24.66 6.77 -12.70
C GLY A 20 -25.09 7.07 -14.14
N ASN A 21 -24.22 6.80 -15.11
CA ASN A 21 -24.54 6.97 -16.53
C ASN A 21 -25.66 6.02 -17.02
N ALA A 22 -25.74 4.80 -16.48
CA ALA A 22 -26.82 3.87 -16.80
C ALA A 22 -28.18 4.31 -16.21
N ILE A 23 -28.18 4.87 -15.00
CA ILE A 23 -29.38 5.45 -14.38
C ILE A 23 -29.85 6.69 -15.17
N ASP A 24 -28.90 7.55 -15.56
CA ASP A 24 -29.17 8.74 -16.38
C ASP A 24 -29.76 8.40 -17.75
N SER A 25 -29.41 7.23 -18.31
CA SER A 25 -29.95 6.71 -19.55
C SER A 25 -31.36 6.13 -19.42
N LEU A 26 -31.82 5.79 -18.22
CA LEU A 26 -33.05 5.02 -18.00
C LEU A 26 -34.16 5.81 -17.28
N ILE A 27 -33.83 6.91 -16.58
CA ILE A 27 -34.79 7.72 -15.79
C ILE A 27 -34.69 9.21 -16.19
N THR A 28 -35.82 9.79 -16.60
CA THR A 28 -35.93 11.18 -17.10
C THR A 28 -36.45 12.17 -16.04
N SER A 29 -36.94 11.71 -14.90
CA SER A 29 -37.49 12.51 -13.79
C SER A 29 -36.37 12.95 -12.82
N ASP A 30 -36.17 14.25 -12.64
CA ASP A 30 -35.10 14.82 -11.80
C ASP A 30 -35.25 14.44 -10.31
N GLU A 31 -36.48 14.37 -9.79
CA GLU A 31 -36.76 13.94 -8.40
C GLU A 31 -36.45 12.45 -8.15
N GLU A 32 -36.85 11.55 -9.06
CA GLU A 32 -36.61 10.10 -8.90
C GLU A 32 -35.10 9.79 -9.02
N LYS A 33 -34.42 10.47 -9.94
CA LYS A 33 -32.97 10.41 -10.12
C LYS A 33 -32.22 10.89 -8.87
N GLY A 34 -32.68 11.97 -8.23
CA GLY A 34 -32.12 12.47 -6.98
C GLY A 34 -32.24 11.46 -5.83
N GLN A 35 -33.41 10.84 -5.66
CA GLN A 35 -33.64 9.83 -4.61
C GLN A 35 -32.81 8.56 -4.83
N LEU A 36 -32.72 8.08 -6.07
CA LEU A 36 -31.89 6.92 -6.43
C LEU A 36 -30.40 7.18 -6.21
N LYS A 37 -29.92 8.41 -6.50
CA LYS A 37 -28.52 8.78 -6.24
C LYS A 37 -28.21 8.78 -4.75
N ILE A 38 -29.12 9.30 -3.91
CA ILE A 38 -28.95 9.31 -2.45
C ILE A 38 -28.91 7.87 -1.90
N GLU A 39 -29.80 6.99 -2.36
CA GLU A 39 -29.79 5.59 -1.91
C GLU A 39 -28.56 4.85 -2.42
N LEU A 40 -28.12 5.10 -3.65
CA LEU A 40 -26.88 4.53 -4.19
C LEU A 40 -25.66 5.01 -3.41
N GLU A 41 -25.56 6.31 -3.10
CA GLU A 41 -24.47 6.85 -2.27
C GLU A 41 -24.46 6.21 -0.88
N LYS A 42 -25.63 5.96 -0.29
CA LYS A 42 -25.77 5.30 1.02
C LYS A 42 -25.33 3.83 0.97
N GLU A 43 -25.76 3.07 -0.03
CA GLU A 43 -25.32 1.70 -0.26
C GLU A 43 -23.82 1.61 -0.55
N LEU A 44 -23.29 2.51 -1.38
CA LEU A 44 -21.85 2.61 -1.67
C LEU A 44 -21.04 2.95 -0.43
N ASN A 45 -21.54 3.86 0.42
CA ASN A 45 -20.90 4.17 1.70
C ASN A 45 -20.93 2.96 2.64
N GLY A 46 -22.04 2.23 2.71
CA GLY A 46 -22.16 0.98 3.47
C GLY A 46 -21.14 -0.07 2.99
N PHE A 47 -21.06 -0.28 1.67
CA PHE A 47 -20.08 -1.18 1.04
C PHE A 47 -18.64 -0.74 1.32
N LYS A 48 -18.34 0.57 1.20
CA LYS A 48 -17.02 1.13 1.48
C LYS A 48 -16.61 0.91 2.94
N VAL A 49 -17.52 1.12 3.89
CA VAL A 49 -17.27 0.84 5.31
C VAL A 49 -17.01 -0.64 5.54
N ALA A 50 -17.82 -1.53 4.96
CA ALA A 50 -17.62 -2.98 5.07
C ALA A 50 -16.26 -3.41 4.49
N GLN A 51 -15.86 -2.84 3.34
CA GLN A 51 -14.56 -3.10 2.73
C GLN A 51 -13.40 -2.60 3.60
N LEU A 52 -13.51 -1.39 4.15
CA LEU A 52 -12.48 -0.84 5.05
C LEU A 52 -12.33 -1.71 6.31
N ASN A 53 -13.43 -2.20 6.88
CA ASN A 53 -13.40 -3.11 8.02
C ASN A 53 -12.74 -4.46 7.67
N ALA A 54 -13.03 -5.01 6.49
CA ALA A 54 -12.39 -6.24 6.02
C ALA A 54 -10.88 -6.08 5.82
N LEU A 55 -10.45 -4.94 5.26
CA LEU A 55 -9.03 -4.59 5.12
C LEU A 55 -8.35 -4.42 6.47
N ALA A 56 -8.98 -3.69 7.41
CA ALA A 56 -8.47 -3.50 8.76
C ALA A 56 -8.27 -4.84 9.49
N LYS A 57 -9.26 -5.76 9.38
CA LYS A 57 -9.14 -7.10 9.97
C LYS A 57 -8.02 -7.93 9.34
N LYS A 58 -7.86 -7.87 8.01
CA LYS A 58 -6.75 -8.54 7.32
C LYS A 58 -5.40 -8.00 7.81
N ASP A 59 -5.28 -6.68 7.98
CA ASP A 59 -4.05 -6.07 8.48
C ASP A 59 -3.76 -6.45 9.94
N GLU A 60 -4.80 -6.57 10.77
CA GLU A 60 -4.69 -7.07 12.15
C GLU A 60 -4.20 -8.53 12.19
N GLU A 61 -4.73 -9.40 11.34
CA GLU A 61 -4.26 -10.79 11.22
C GLU A 61 -2.78 -10.87 10.79
N VAL A 62 -2.37 -10.04 9.83
CA VAL A 62 -0.96 -9.95 9.42
C VAL A 62 -0.08 -9.47 10.57
N SER A 63 -0.51 -8.43 11.30
CA SER A 63 0.21 -7.92 12.47
C SER A 63 0.34 -9.00 13.54
N THR A 64 -0.74 -9.72 13.83
CA THR A 64 -0.78 -10.82 14.80
C THR A 64 0.15 -11.96 14.42
N ARG A 65 0.17 -12.36 13.14
CA ARG A 65 1.11 -13.36 12.63
C ARG A 65 2.56 -12.92 12.85
N HIS A 66 2.89 -11.69 12.46
CA HIS A 66 4.24 -11.18 12.68
C HIS A 66 4.61 -11.04 14.16
N GLN A 67 3.67 -10.69 15.03
CA GLN A 67 3.90 -10.68 16.49
C GLN A 67 4.21 -12.09 16.99
N ASN A 68 3.47 -13.10 16.52
CA ASN A 68 3.72 -14.50 16.87
C ASN A 68 5.08 -14.98 16.34
N ASP A 69 5.47 -14.61 15.12
CA ASP A 69 6.79 -14.93 14.57
C ASP A 69 7.93 -14.30 15.40
N MET A 70 7.70 -13.10 15.94
CA MET A 70 8.63 -12.40 16.83
C MET A 70 8.66 -12.91 18.28
N LYS A 71 7.73 -13.79 18.69
CA LYS A 71 7.74 -14.39 20.04
C LYS A 71 8.83 -15.45 20.21
N SER A 72 9.47 -15.90 19.13
CA SER A 72 10.67 -16.73 19.18
C SER A 72 11.75 -16.07 20.05
N ASP A 73 12.36 -16.83 20.96
CA ASP A 73 13.44 -16.35 21.84
C ASP A 73 14.75 -16.02 21.09
N SER A 74 14.81 -16.29 19.78
CA SER A 74 16.00 -16.00 18.99
C SER A 74 16.22 -14.50 18.78
N TRP A 75 17.48 -14.07 18.95
CA TRP A 75 17.91 -12.71 18.64
C TRP A 75 17.63 -12.35 17.18
N LEU A 76 17.78 -13.31 16.26
CA LEU A 76 17.56 -13.10 14.84
C LEU A 76 16.09 -12.77 14.54
N SER A 77 15.12 -13.47 15.15
CA SER A 77 13.70 -13.16 14.95
C SER A 77 13.32 -11.75 15.42
N LYS A 78 13.90 -11.31 16.55
CA LYS A 78 13.67 -9.96 17.10
C LYS A 78 14.25 -8.86 16.21
N ASN A 79 15.34 -9.14 15.49
CA ASN A 79 16.06 -8.16 14.68
C ASN A 79 15.87 -8.33 13.17
N ILE A 80 15.05 -9.28 12.70
CA ILE A 80 14.94 -9.56 11.27
C ILE A 80 14.45 -8.35 10.47
N ARG A 81 13.52 -7.56 11.02
CA ARG A 81 12.98 -6.36 10.36
C ARG A 81 14.04 -5.28 10.08
N PRO A 82 14.78 -4.77 11.11
CA PRO A 82 15.86 -3.82 10.85
C PRO A 82 17.00 -4.43 10.03
N LEU A 83 17.29 -5.73 10.20
CA LEU A 83 18.32 -6.41 9.41
C LEU A 83 17.97 -6.51 7.93
N SER A 84 16.71 -6.78 7.58
CA SER A 84 16.27 -6.83 6.18
C SER A 84 16.39 -5.46 5.50
N VAL A 85 16.08 -4.36 6.21
CA VAL A 85 16.30 -3.00 5.71
C VAL A 85 17.79 -2.75 5.53
N ALA A 86 18.60 -3.00 6.56
CA ALA A 86 20.04 -2.79 6.49
C ALA A 86 20.71 -3.60 5.37
N PHE A 87 20.32 -4.87 5.21
CA PHE A 87 20.79 -5.75 4.16
C PHE A 87 20.50 -5.16 2.77
N LEU A 88 19.24 -4.83 2.48
CA LEU A 88 18.88 -4.25 1.18
C LEU A 88 19.60 -2.93 0.93
N THR A 89 19.69 -2.04 1.92
CA THR A 89 20.40 -0.77 1.80
C THR A 89 21.88 -0.96 1.50
N ILE A 90 22.55 -1.86 2.22
CA ILE A 90 23.98 -2.16 2.02
C ILE A 90 24.18 -2.80 0.64
N SER A 91 23.34 -3.77 0.25
CA SER A 91 23.41 -4.40 -1.06
C SER A 91 23.23 -3.39 -2.20
N THR A 92 22.28 -2.46 -2.08
CA THR A 92 22.10 -1.38 -3.06
C THR A 92 23.29 -0.42 -3.07
N MET A 93 23.85 -0.07 -1.92
CA MET A 93 25.05 0.78 -1.84
C MET A 93 26.26 0.13 -2.50
N VAL A 94 26.47 -1.18 -2.26
CA VAL A 94 27.52 -1.96 -2.92
C VAL A 94 27.30 -2.00 -4.42
N LEU A 95 26.08 -2.30 -4.87
CA LEU A 95 25.75 -2.31 -6.30
C LEU A 95 26.04 -0.95 -6.95
N ALA A 96 25.61 0.15 -6.32
CA ALA A 96 25.87 1.49 -6.81
C ALA A 96 27.39 1.77 -6.91
N TYR A 97 28.16 1.41 -5.88
CA TYR A 97 29.61 1.53 -5.90
C TYR A 97 30.25 0.74 -7.05
N LEU A 98 29.86 -0.53 -7.23
CA LEU A 98 30.36 -1.37 -8.32
C LEU A 98 30.03 -0.76 -9.68
N THR A 99 28.80 -0.29 -9.89
CA THR A 99 28.37 0.31 -11.16
C THR A 99 29.10 1.61 -11.51
N ILE A 100 29.50 2.40 -10.51
CA ILE A 100 30.17 3.69 -10.73
C ILE A 100 31.67 3.50 -10.97
N PHE A 101 32.32 2.63 -10.19
CA PHE A 101 33.79 2.59 -10.11
C PHE A 101 34.44 1.35 -10.72
N ILE A 102 33.72 0.24 -10.85
CA ILE A 102 34.31 -1.07 -11.20
C ILE A 102 33.78 -1.61 -12.52
N LEU A 103 32.49 -1.48 -12.77
CA LEU A 103 31.82 -2.15 -13.88
C LEU A 103 31.93 -1.36 -15.19
N SER A 104 32.29 -2.06 -16.28
CA SER A 104 32.27 -1.48 -17.63
C SER A 104 30.84 -1.34 -18.15
N PRO A 105 30.57 -0.41 -19.09
CA PRO A 105 29.22 -0.14 -19.61
C PRO A 105 28.45 -1.36 -20.12
N GLU A 106 29.14 -2.31 -20.77
CA GLU A 106 28.54 -3.55 -21.30
C GLU A 106 27.92 -4.43 -20.20
N HIS A 107 28.45 -4.40 -18.99
CA HIS A 107 27.94 -5.16 -17.86
C HIS A 107 26.78 -4.44 -17.15
N ILE A 108 26.62 -3.13 -17.36
CA ILE A 108 25.52 -2.35 -16.76
C ILE A 108 24.19 -2.74 -17.40
N ASP A 109 24.16 -2.98 -18.71
CA ASP A 109 22.94 -3.40 -19.43
C ASP A 109 22.35 -4.70 -18.89
N ILE A 110 23.20 -5.63 -18.41
CA ILE A 110 22.79 -6.89 -17.80
C ILE A 110 22.11 -6.66 -16.43
N ILE A 111 22.47 -5.57 -15.74
CA ILE A 111 21.97 -5.24 -14.39
C ILE A 111 20.63 -4.49 -14.46
N THR A 112 20.36 -3.77 -15.55
CA THR A 112 19.17 -2.92 -15.70
C THR A 112 17.84 -3.57 -15.29
N PRO A 113 17.51 -4.82 -15.69
CA PRO A 113 16.27 -5.48 -15.26
C PRO A 113 16.17 -5.68 -13.73
N TRP A 114 17.29 -5.84 -13.05
CA TRP A 114 17.36 -6.04 -11.61
C TRP A 114 17.21 -4.74 -10.82
N LEU A 115 17.53 -3.58 -11.44
CA LEU A 115 17.41 -2.28 -10.79
C LEU A 115 15.96 -1.96 -10.44
N ASP A 116 15.02 -2.23 -11.34
CA ASP A 116 13.60 -1.97 -11.08
C ASP A 116 13.03 -2.87 -9.98
N LEU A 117 13.45 -4.14 -9.95
CA LEU A 117 13.10 -5.06 -8.86
C LEU A 117 13.66 -4.57 -7.53
N LEU A 118 14.95 -4.23 -7.47
CA LEU A 118 15.62 -3.74 -6.25
C LEU A 118 15.00 -2.43 -5.76
N LYS A 119 14.73 -1.48 -6.65
CA LYS A 119 14.05 -0.22 -6.34
C LYS A 119 12.67 -0.47 -5.72
N THR A 120 11.88 -1.36 -6.34
CA THR A 120 10.54 -1.71 -5.84
C THR A 120 10.61 -2.35 -4.46
N LEU A 121 11.54 -3.28 -4.25
CA LEU A 121 11.75 -3.93 -2.95
C LEU A 121 12.21 -2.91 -1.90
N LEU A 122 13.13 -2.00 -2.24
CA LEU A 122 13.67 -0.99 -1.34
C LEU A 122 12.57 -0.02 -0.90
N ILE A 123 11.78 0.52 -1.82
CA ILE A 123 10.64 1.39 -1.50
C ILE A 123 9.65 0.66 -0.60
N THR A 124 9.33 -0.60 -0.92
CA THR A 124 8.37 -1.40 -0.16
C THR A 124 8.85 -1.65 1.27
N ILE A 125 10.11 -2.04 1.47
CA ILE A 125 10.62 -2.34 2.80
C ILE A 125 10.81 -1.09 3.65
N TYR A 126 11.22 0.04 3.04
CA TYR A 126 11.29 1.33 3.74
C TYR A 126 9.89 1.82 4.13
N ALA A 127 8.92 1.74 3.22
CA ALA A 127 7.54 2.08 3.52
C ALA A 127 6.96 1.18 4.62
N PHE A 128 7.28 -0.11 4.64
CA PHE A 128 6.83 -1.02 5.69
C PHE A 128 7.50 -0.72 7.05
N TYR A 129 8.82 -0.53 7.08
CA TYR A 129 9.56 -0.35 8.33
C TYR A 129 9.38 1.05 8.94
N PHE A 130 9.35 2.11 8.11
CA PHE A 130 9.24 3.49 8.57
C PHE A 130 7.82 4.07 8.44
N GLY A 131 6.98 3.55 7.54
CA GLY A 131 5.66 4.12 7.25
C GLY A 131 4.68 4.04 8.41
N SER A 132 4.64 2.94 9.16
CA SER A 132 3.77 2.85 10.36
C SER A 132 4.24 3.78 11.47
N ARG A 133 5.55 3.84 11.73
CA ARG A 133 6.15 4.72 12.75
C ARG A 133 5.91 6.21 12.47
N GLY A 134 5.87 6.60 11.19
CA GLY A 134 5.52 7.96 10.77
C GLY A 134 4.05 8.30 11.07
N ILE A 135 3.13 7.39 10.79
CA ILE A 135 1.70 7.58 11.02
C ILE A 135 1.37 7.57 12.51
N GLU A 136 1.93 6.64 13.29
CA GLU A 136 1.77 6.58 14.76
C GLU A 136 2.20 7.91 15.43
N LYS A 137 3.32 8.50 14.97
CA LYS A 137 3.79 9.79 15.47
C LYS A 137 2.87 10.96 15.08
N VAL A 138 2.28 10.94 13.90
CA VAL A 138 1.32 11.99 13.48
C VAL A 138 0.01 11.87 14.26
N GLN A 139 -0.47 10.65 14.51
CA GLN A 139 -1.68 10.41 15.30
C GLN A 139 -1.49 10.84 16.76
N SER A 140 -0.36 10.52 17.39
CA SER A 140 -0.09 10.94 18.77
C SER A 140 -0.02 12.46 18.93
N ILE A 141 0.58 13.17 17.97
CA ILE A 141 0.61 14.65 17.95
C ILE A 141 -0.81 15.23 17.82
N ARG A 142 -1.66 14.63 16.98
CA ARG A 142 -3.07 15.08 16.81
C ARG A 142 -3.93 14.82 18.04
N SER A 143 -3.74 13.70 18.73
CA SER A 143 -4.49 13.35 19.95
C SER A 143 -4.10 14.19 21.17
N THR A 144 -2.93 14.83 21.15
CA THR A 144 -2.43 15.67 22.24
C THR A 144 -2.87 17.15 22.08
N LYS A 145 -3.56 17.47 20.99
CA LYS A 145 -3.99 18.82 20.64
C LYS A 145 -5.50 18.95 20.73
#